data_AF-A0A9C6W2W4-F1
#
_entry.id   AF-A0A9C6W2W4-F1
#
_cell.length_a   1.000
_cell.length_b   1.000
_cell.length_c   1.000
_cell.angle_alpha   90.00
_cell.angle_beta   90.00
_cell.angle_gamma   90.00
#
_symmetry.space_group_name_H-M   'P 1'
#
loop_
_entity.id
_entity.type
_entity.pdbx_description
1 polymer ?
#
loop_
_entity_poly.entity_id
_entity_poly.type
_entity_poly.pdbx_seq_one_letter_code
_entity_poly.pdbx_strand_id
1 'polypeptide(L)'
;MLFFARVLGIVAILAGTRRAVAFDSWFVDLIDDSITVLFPPVRVSAHLCRVDQDGAIELSRRMSRKGLVHDIHREFQGFELRTRHDGWDHRILYVVDLDCDYAIPLLRAANSSGQFSAPMRWLLLRDGTIAGNSMAHVDQTFRNMAVYPDSEVIVATKLRVEDNLAEITSVYRPSPYHGVITENRGNWTMDGGVRAANLHAASRRRRNLRQTPLKSCLVMTDPDTINHLTDYENKHIDAVTKANYPWMLHIASRTNATIDFRVTNTWGYRQENGSWTGLTGMLQRREIDIGGTGTYLIQQRIGVIDYVQLYTRTK
;
A
#
# COMPACT_ATOMS: atom_id res chain seq x y z
N MET A 1 53.90 -24.23 56.26
CA MET A 1 53.50 -25.35 55.37
C MET A 1 52.10 -25.07 54.87
N LEU A 2 52.01 -24.83 53.57
CA LEU A 2 50.89 -25.09 52.66
C LEU A 2 49.53 -24.42 52.94
N PHE A 3 49.40 -23.26 52.29
CA PHE A 3 48.22 -22.75 51.58
C PHE A 3 47.25 -23.83 51.09
N PHE A 4 45.94 -23.60 51.21
CA PHE A 4 45.02 -23.62 50.05
C PHE A 4 43.62 -23.11 50.49
N ALA A 5 43.34 -21.85 50.16
CA ALA A 5 41.99 -21.32 50.12
C ALA A 5 41.27 -21.93 48.91
N ARG A 6 40.14 -22.61 49.13
CA ARG A 6 39.21 -23.01 48.05
C ARG A 6 38.09 -21.99 47.97
N VAL A 7 38.32 -20.97 47.15
CA VAL A 7 37.28 -20.19 46.49
C VAL A 7 36.67 -21.12 45.43
N LEU A 8 35.47 -21.66 45.67
CA LEU A 8 34.69 -22.25 44.59
C LEU A 8 33.96 -21.09 43.90
N GLY A 9 34.60 -20.55 42.87
CA GLY A 9 33.99 -19.57 41.98
C GLY A 9 32.78 -20.21 41.30
N ILE A 10 31.60 -19.64 41.53
CA ILE A 10 30.46 -19.81 40.64
C ILE A 10 30.91 -19.21 39.31
N VAL A 11 31.29 -20.07 38.37
CA VAL A 11 31.37 -19.69 36.96
C VAL A 11 29.94 -19.41 36.56
N ALA A 12 29.54 -18.14 36.70
CA ALA A 12 28.45 -17.62 35.92
C ALA A 12 28.88 -17.83 34.47
N ILE A 13 28.31 -18.85 33.83
CA ILE A 13 28.22 -18.90 32.39
C ILE A 13 27.38 -17.66 32.07
N LEU A 14 28.07 -16.55 31.85
CA LEU A 14 27.57 -15.46 31.03
C LEU A 14 27.20 -16.16 29.73
N ALA A 15 25.93 -16.52 29.62
CA ALA A 15 25.27 -16.61 28.35
C ALA A 15 25.54 -15.25 27.72
N GLY A 16 26.63 -15.18 26.95
CA GLY A 16 26.79 -14.17 25.94
C GLY A 16 25.56 -14.35 25.09
N THR A 17 24.55 -13.52 25.36
CA THR A 17 23.54 -13.17 24.40
C THR A 17 24.33 -12.87 23.15
N ARG A 18 24.29 -13.80 22.18
CA ARG A 18 24.83 -13.55 20.86
C ARG A 18 24.25 -12.21 20.47
N ARG A 19 25.13 -11.20 20.33
CA ARG A 19 24.77 -9.87 19.87
C ARG A 19 23.75 -10.06 18.75
N ALA A 20 22.57 -9.48 18.93
CA ALA A 20 21.60 -9.33 17.85
C ALA A 20 22.41 -8.95 16.63
N VAL A 21 22.42 -9.83 15.62
CA VAL A 21 23.29 -9.67 14.46
C VAL A 21 23.00 -8.30 13.90
N ALA A 22 24.08 -7.52 13.87
CA ALA A 22 24.11 -6.16 13.42
C ALA A 22 23.44 -6.07 12.05
N PHE A 23 22.72 -4.97 11.84
CA PHE A 23 22.36 -4.49 10.53
C PHE A 23 23.62 -4.48 9.63
N ASP A 24 23.76 -5.50 8.78
CA ASP A 24 24.86 -5.62 7.83
C ASP A 24 24.68 -4.56 6.73
N SER A 25 25.77 -4.16 6.07
CA SER A 25 25.79 -3.16 4.97
C SER A 25 24.70 -3.38 3.91
N TRP A 26 24.32 -4.64 3.70
CA TRP A 26 23.40 -5.09 2.67
C TRP A 26 22.05 -4.37 2.65
N PHE A 27 21.50 -3.98 3.81
CA PHE A 27 20.17 -3.38 3.86
C PHE A 27 20.15 -1.96 3.28
N VAL A 28 21.21 -1.17 3.50
CA VAL A 28 21.31 0.18 2.93
C VAL A 28 21.44 0.09 1.42
N ASP A 29 22.22 -0.87 0.94
CA ASP A 29 22.36 -1.12 -0.50
C ASP A 29 21.04 -1.58 -1.11
N LEU A 30 20.31 -2.48 -0.46
CA LEU A 30 18.98 -2.90 -0.89
C LEU A 30 17.99 -1.73 -0.95
N ILE A 31 17.95 -0.88 0.08
CA ILE A 31 17.04 0.28 0.12
C ILE A 31 17.38 1.25 -1.01
N ASP A 32 18.65 1.58 -1.19
CA ASP A 32 19.14 2.48 -2.25
C ASP A 32 18.81 1.95 -3.65
N ASP A 33 19.13 0.69 -3.93
CA ASP A 33 18.84 0.04 -5.21
C ASP A 33 17.34 -0.11 -5.45
N SER A 34 16.56 -0.35 -4.39
CA SER A 34 15.10 -0.44 -4.48
C SER A 34 14.47 0.92 -4.76
N ILE A 35 14.99 2.01 -4.20
CA ILE A 35 14.47 3.36 -4.46
C ILE A 35 14.66 3.72 -5.94
N THR A 36 15.82 3.42 -6.51
CA THR A 36 16.09 3.76 -7.92
C THR A 36 15.24 2.97 -8.92
N VAL A 37 14.91 1.71 -8.62
CA VAL A 37 14.21 0.81 -9.55
C VAL A 37 12.70 0.68 -9.25
N LEU A 38 12.33 0.65 -7.98
CA LEU A 38 10.95 0.35 -7.53
C LEU A 38 10.23 1.60 -6.99
N PHE A 39 10.94 2.61 -6.48
CA PHE A 39 10.34 3.72 -5.73
C PHE A 39 10.98 5.11 -6.01
N PRO A 40 10.70 5.78 -7.15
CA PRO A 40 11.30 7.08 -7.47
C PRO A 40 10.89 8.21 -6.50
N PRO A 41 11.65 9.33 -6.45
CA PRO A 41 12.44 9.84 -5.31
C PRO A 41 11.65 10.05 -4.01
N VAL A 42 12.27 9.61 -2.91
CA VAL A 42 11.55 9.32 -1.66
C VAL A 42 12.40 9.63 -0.43
N ARG A 43 11.80 10.27 0.58
CA ARG A 43 12.26 10.29 1.97
C ARG A 43 11.96 8.94 2.62
N VAL A 44 12.93 8.38 3.33
CA VAL A 44 12.81 7.07 3.98
C VAL A 44 12.43 7.23 5.45
N SER A 45 11.31 6.66 5.88
CA SER A 45 10.96 6.52 7.29
C SER A 45 11.25 5.09 7.71
N ALA A 46 12.41 4.85 8.34
CA ALA A 46 12.88 3.52 8.70
C ALA A 46 12.50 3.16 10.14
N HIS A 47 11.73 2.08 10.32
CA HIS A 47 11.31 1.53 11.61
C HIS A 47 12.08 0.23 11.88
N LEU A 48 13.13 0.30 12.69
CA LEU A 48 14.13 -0.77 12.90
C LEU A 48 14.43 -0.99 14.39
N CYS A 49 14.21 -2.21 14.91
CA CYS A 49 14.37 -2.52 16.35
C CYS A 49 15.72 -3.16 16.70
N ARG A 50 16.43 -3.73 15.73
CA ARG A 50 17.72 -4.42 15.95
C ARG A 50 18.93 -3.49 15.83
N VAL A 51 18.71 -2.20 16.02
CA VAL A 51 19.72 -1.16 15.82
C VAL A 51 19.85 -0.36 17.10
N ASP A 52 21.02 -0.46 17.73
CA ASP A 52 21.37 0.38 18.89
C ASP A 52 21.70 1.81 18.45
N GLN A 53 22.06 2.68 19.41
CA GLN A 53 22.29 4.10 19.10
C GLN A 53 23.47 4.31 18.15
N ASP A 54 24.58 3.60 18.37
CA ASP A 54 25.78 3.72 17.53
C ASP A 54 25.53 3.15 16.13
N GLY A 55 24.84 2.01 16.05
CA GLY A 55 24.37 1.43 14.80
C GLY A 55 23.43 2.36 14.03
N ALA A 56 22.55 3.10 14.71
CA ALA A 56 21.64 4.06 14.07
C ALA A 56 22.41 5.25 13.51
N ILE A 57 23.44 5.74 14.22
CA ILE A 57 24.31 6.81 13.73
C ILE A 57 25.11 6.35 12.50
N GLU A 58 25.67 5.14 12.53
CA GLU A 58 26.41 4.60 11.40
C GLU A 58 25.50 4.36 10.19
N LEU A 59 24.30 3.83 10.41
CA LEU A 59 23.27 3.68 9.39
C LEU A 59 22.91 5.04 8.77
N SER A 60 22.66 6.04 9.61
CA SER A 60 22.32 7.39 9.16
C SER A 60 23.44 8.01 8.31
N ARG A 61 24.71 7.83 8.70
CA ARG A 61 25.86 8.27 7.90
C ARG A 61 25.91 7.59 6.54
N ARG A 62 25.65 6.28 6.47
CA ARG A 62 25.64 5.53 5.21
C ARG A 62 24.51 5.96 4.28
N MET A 63 23.29 6.08 4.80
CA MET A 63 22.14 6.58 4.02
C MET A 63 22.41 8.00 3.52
N SER A 64 22.98 8.87 4.35
CA SER A 64 23.37 10.24 3.96
C SER A 64 24.42 10.25 2.85
N ARG A 65 25.42 9.37 2.89
CA ARG A 65 26.45 9.24 1.85
C ARG A 65 25.88 8.85 0.49
N LYS A 66 24.76 8.12 0.47
CA LYS A 66 24.00 7.78 -0.75
C LYS A 66 22.97 8.85 -1.14
N GLY A 67 22.89 9.95 -0.41
CA GLY A 67 21.96 11.05 -0.68
C GLY A 67 20.50 10.76 -0.29
N LEU A 68 20.26 9.75 0.56
CA LEU A 68 18.92 9.39 1.03
C LEU A 68 18.51 10.29 2.19
N VAL A 69 17.42 11.05 2.02
CA VAL A 69 16.77 11.77 3.13
C VAL A 69 16.02 10.76 3.99
N HIS A 70 16.25 10.73 5.30
CA HIS A 70 15.71 9.67 6.14
C HIS A 70 15.45 10.08 7.59
N ASP A 71 14.57 9.31 8.24
CA ASP A 71 14.35 9.27 9.69
C ASP A 71 14.46 7.82 10.17
N ILE A 72 15.01 7.60 11.36
CA ILE A 72 15.19 6.26 11.94
C ILE A 72 14.44 6.19 13.28
N HIS A 73 13.46 5.30 13.34
CA HIS A 73 12.62 5.02 14.49
C HIS A 73 12.98 3.65 15.07
N ARG A 74 13.34 3.61 16.35
CA ARG A 74 13.75 2.37 17.06
C ARG A 74 12.66 1.76 17.91
N GLU A 75 11.64 2.53 18.23
CA GLU A 75 10.53 2.15 19.09
C GLU A 75 9.21 2.59 18.44
N PHE A 76 8.12 1.96 18.86
CA PHE A 76 6.80 2.37 18.43
C PHE A 76 6.38 3.66 19.14
N GLN A 77 6.45 4.78 18.42
CA GLN A 77 5.98 6.08 18.90
C GLN A 77 4.54 6.38 18.44
N GLY A 78 3.81 5.35 17.98
CA GLY A 78 2.55 5.54 17.27
C GLY A 78 2.76 5.90 15.80
N PHE A 79 1.68 5.85 15.04
CA PHE A 79 1.61 6.60 13.79
C PHE A 79 1.09 7.98 14.14
N GLU A 80 1.82 9.05 13.82
CA GLU A 80 1.21 10.37 13.85
C GLU A 80 0.02 10.35 12.89
N LEU A 81 -1.19 10.49 13.43
CA LEU A 81 -2.40 10.77 12.65
C LEU A 81 -2.16 12.11 11.95
N ARG A 82 -1.58 12.07 10.75
CA ARG A 82 -1.29 13.28 9.98
C ARG A 82 -2.62 13.90 9.58
N THR A 83 -2.98 14.96 10.30
CA THR A 83 -4.24 15.71 10.20
C THR A 83 -4.28 16.65 8.98
N ARG A 84 -3.27 16.61 8.10
CA ARG A 84 -3.23 17.33 6.83
C ARG A 84 -2.56 16.47 5.77
N HIS A 85 -3.15 16.44 4.57
CA HIS A 85 -2.43 16.11 3.34
C HIS A 85 -1.17 16.97 3.29
N ASP A 86 -0.02 16.38 3.59
CA ASP A 86 1.24 17.02 3.29
C ASP A 86 1.49 16.79 1.79
N GLY A 87 1.82 17.86 1.07
CA GLY A 87 2.09 17.79 -0.37
C GLY A 87 3.25 16.84 -0.73
N TRP A 88 3.99 16.38 0.27
CA TRP A 88 5.15 15.48 0.17
C TRP A 88 4.85 14.02 0.55
N ASP A 89 3.63 13.67 0.98
CA ASP A 89 3.30 12.30 1.41
C ASP A 89 3.49 11.25 0.30
N HIS A 90 3.36 11.66 -0.97
CA HIS A 90 3.67 10.83 -2.14
C HIS A 90 5.15 10.48 -2.31
N ARG A 91 6.02 11.07 -1.48
CA ARG A 91 7.47 10.89 -1.49
C ARG A 91 7.96 10.26 -0.20
N ILE A 92 7.15 9.49 0.52
CA ILE A 92 7.59 8.75 1.72
C ILE A 92 7.57 7.24 1.45
N LEU A 93 8.69 6.57 1.79
CA LEU A 93 8.83 5.12 1.80
C LEU A 93 8.95 4.71 3.26
N TYR A 94 7.96 3.97 3.73
CA TYR A 94 8.04 3.34 5.04
C TYR A 94 8.84 2.05 4.90
N VAL A 95 10.00 2.00 5.57
CA VAL A 95 10.82 0.79 5.66
C VAL A 95 10.57 0.18 7.03
N VAL A 96 10.10 -1.05 7.09
CA VAL A 96 9.72 -1.69 8.36
C VAL A 96 10.38 -3.06 8.46
N ASP A 97 11.16 -3.28 9.51
CA ASP A 97 11.62 -4.62 9.87
C ASP A 97 10.44 -5.42 10.48
N LEU A 98 9.97 -6.43 9.76
CA LEU A 98 8.82 -7.26 10.14
C LEU A 98 9.07 -8.14 11.35
N ASP A 99 10.33 -8.38 11.68
CA ASP A 99 10.70 -9.22 12.80
C ASP A 99 10.76 -8.43 14.12
N CYS A 100 10.41 -7.14 14.09
CA CYS A 100 10.24 -6.32 15.27
C CYS A 100 8.89 -6.56 15.94
N ASP A 101 8.87 -6.63 17.27
CA ASP A 101 7.65 -6.86 18.06
C ASP A 101 6.54 -5.82 17.80
N TYR A 102 6.92 -4.60 17.42
CA TYR A 102 5.97 -3.53 17.09
C TYR A 102 5.55 -3.47 15.62
N ALA A 103 6.11 -4.29 14.72
CA ALA A 103 5.83 -4.19 13.30
C ALA A 103 4.35 -4.44 12.98
N ILE A 104 3.76 -5.46 13.59
CA ILE A 104 2.34 -5.79 13.37
C ILE A 104 1.40 -4.71 13.94
N PRO A 105 1.59 -4.21 15.18
CA PRO A 105 0.88 -3.02 15.66
C PRO A 105 0.99 -1.81 14.72
N LEU A 106 2.19 -1.53 14.19
CA LEU A 106 2.41 -0.44 13.24
C LEU A 106 1.61 -0.62 11.95
N LEU A 107 1.64 -1.81 11.35
CA LEU A 107 0.89 -2.11 10.12
C LEU A 107 -0.63 -2.06 10.34
N ARG A 108 -1.11 -2.45 11.53
CA ARG A 108 -2.54 -2.28 11.90
C ARG A 108 -2.93 -0.81 12.03
N ALA A 109 -2.07 0.01 12.63
CA ALA A 109 -2.30 1.45 12.70
C ALA A 109 -2.36 2.06 11.29
N ALA A 110 -1.38 1.75 10.44
CA ALA A 110 -1.32 2.17 9.04
C ALA A 110 -2.60 1.79 8.28
N ASN A 111 -3.07 0.55 8.44
CA ASN A 111 -4.33 0.08 7.87
C ASN A 111 -5.52 0.93 8.28
N SER A 112 -5.67 1.19 9.59
CA SER A 112 -6.79 1.95 10.14
C SER A 112 -6.82 3.40 9.68
N SER A 113 -5.65 3.97 9.37
CA SER A 113 -5.50 5.31 8.81
C SER A 113 -5.53 5.37 7.28
N GLY A 114 -5.75 4.25 6.58
CA GLY A 114 -5.81 4.20 5.11
C GLY A 114 -4.46 4.36 4.42
N GLN A 115 -3.34 4.09 5.10
CA GLN A 115 -2.00 4.37 4.59
C GLN A 115 -1.42 3.34 3.64
N PHE A 116 -2.18 2.28 3.36
CA PHE A 116 -1.85 1.37 2.27
C PHE A 116 -2.37 1.87 0.91
N SER A 117 -3.26 2.85 0.87
CA SER A 117 -3.71 3.43 -0.40
C SER A 117 -2.60 4.26 -1.04
N ALA A 118 -2.59 4.29 -2.38
CA ALA A 118 -1.68 5.14 -3.12
C ALA A 118 -1.82 6.61 -2.68
N PRO A 119 -0.72 7.40 -2.67
CA PRO A 119 0.60 7.12 -3.23
C PRO A 119 1.64 6.54 -2.25
N MET A 120 1.25 6.16 -1.03
CA MET A 120 2.19 5.66 -0.03
C MET A 120 2.79 4.31 -0.42
N ARG A 121 4.07 4.13 -0.06
CA ARG A 121 4.86 2.93 -0.40
C ARG A 121 5.47 2.33 0.85
N TRP A 122 5.50 1.00 0.87
CA TRP A 122 5.98 0.21 1.99
C TRP A 122 7.01 -0.80 1.50
N LEU A 123 8.19 -0.79 2.13
CA LEU A 123 9.21 -1.82 1.99
C LEU A 123 9.37 -2.54 3.33
N LEU A 124 8.89 -3.76 3.36
CA LEU A 124 8.91 -4.62 4.52
C LEU A 124 10.13 -5.52 4.44
N LEU A 125 10.99 -5.46 5.44
CA LEU A 125 12.20 -6.24 5.53
C LEU A 125 11.93 -7.47 6.39
N ARG A 126 12.40 -8.63 5.94
CA ARG A 126 12.24 -9.88 6.68
C ARG A 126 13.52 -10.71 6.61
N ASP A 127 13.96 -11.22 7.75
CA ASP A 127 15.04 -12.19 7.80
C ASP A 127 14.47 -13.62 7.78
N GLY A 128 14.41 -14.22 6.59
CA GLY A 128 13.91 -15.59 6.40
C GLY A 128 14.82 -16.67 7.00
N THR A 129 16.02 -16.31 7.48
CA THR A 129 16.98 -17.24 8.07
C THR A 129 16.71 -17.54 9.55
N ILE A 130 15.90 -16.70 10.20
CA ILE A 130 15.53 -16.85 11.60
C ILE A 130 14.43 -17.91 11.72
N ALA A 131 14.85 -19.18 11.82
CA ALA A 131 13.95 -20.29 12.10
C ALA A 131 13.36 -20.14 13.52
N GLY A 132 12.03 -20.16 13.62
CA GLY A 132 11.32 -20.21 14.91
C GLY A 132 10.73 -18.90 15.43
N ASN A 133 10.96 -17.75 14.77
CA ASN A 133 10.32 -16.47 15.12
C ASN A 133 9.45 -15.92 13.97
N SER A 134 8.79 -16.83 13.24
CA SER A 134 7.91 -16.54 12.10
C SER A 134 6.55 -15.98 12.55
N MET A 135 6.54 -14.99 13.46
CA MET A 135 5.33 -14.41 14.03
C MET A 135 4.50 -13.64 12.99
N ALA A 136 5.09 -13.34 11.83
CA ALA A 136 4.42 -12.72 10.69
C ALA A 136 4.53 -13.61 9.44
N HIS A 137 3.64 -14.60 9.31
CA HIS A 137 3.30 -15.06 7.96
C HIS A 137 2.71 -13.84 7.23
N VAL A 138 3.39 -13.37 6.18
CA VAL A 138 3.02 -12.17 5.43
C VAL A 138 1.55 -12.24 5.00
N ASP A 139 1.13 -13.39 4.47
CA ASP A 139 -0.27 -13.62 4.08
C ASP A 139 -1.25 -13.50 5.27
N GLN A 140 -0.88 -14.02 6.45
CA GLN A 140 -1.71 -13.93 7.65
C GLN A 140 -1.77 -12.51 8.21
N THR A 141 -0.66 -11.77 8.10
CA THR A 141 -0.57 -10.36 8.52
C THR A 141 -1.53 -9.50 7.73
N PHE A 142 -1.55 -9.67 6.40
CA PHE A 142 -2.34 -8.83 5.50
C PHE A 142 -3.74 -9.37 5.20
N ARG A 143 -4.10 -10.55 5.73
CA ARG A 143 -5.39 -11.22 5.48
C ARG A 143 -6.61 -10.31 5.66
N ASN A 144 -6.58 -9.47 6.70
CA ASN A 144 -7.68 -8.58 7.07
C ASN A 144 -7.34 -7.10 6.91
N MET A 145 -6.28 -6.77 6.17
CA MET A 145 -5.89 -5.38 5.88
C MET A 145 -6.41 -4.96 4.50
N ALA A 146 -6.62 -3.66 4.33
CA ALA A 146 -7.07 -2.98 3.13
C ALA A 146 -5.88 -2.70 2.19
N VAL A 147 -5.16 -3.76 1.82
CA VAL A 147 -4.05 -3.71 0.86
C VAL A 147 -4.60 -4.02 -0.52
N TYR A 148 -5.22 -3.04 -1.18
CA TYR A 148 -5.99 -3.23 -2.41
C TYR A 148 -5.11 -3.05 -3.67
N PRO A 149 -5.66 -3.19 -4.89
CA PRO A 149 -4.83 -3.20 -6.10
C PRO A 149 -3.91 -1.98 -6.29
N ASP A 150 -4.24 -0.83 -5.72
CA ASP A 150 -3.41 0.39 -5.76
C ASP A 150 -2.27 0.40 -4.72
N SER A 151 -2.30 -0.47 -3.71
CA SER A 151 -1.35 -0.48 -2.60
C SER A 151 0.05 -0.98 -2.99
N GLU A 152 1.10 -0.21 -2.77
CA GLU A 152 2.48 -0.65 -3.02
C GLU A 152 3.13 -1.14 -1.72
N VAL A 153 2.82 -2.39 -1.35
CA VAL A 153 3.45 -3.12 -0.23
C VAL A 153 4.39 -4.18 -0.79
N ILE A 154 5.69 -3.95 -0.64
CA ILE A 154 6.77 -4.82 -1.12
C ILE A 154 7.46 -5.46 0.09
N VAL A 155 7.79 -6.75 -0.02
CA VAL A 155 8.51 -7.50 1.00
C VAL A 155 9.85 -7.96 0.42
N ALA A 156 10.94 -7.58 1.06
CA ALA A 156 12.28 -8.10 0.79
C ALA A 156 12.63 -9.15 1.85
N THR A 157 12.75 -10.41 1.43
CA THR A 157 13.05 -11.53 2.32
C THR A 157 14.47 -12.02 2.10
N LYS A 158 15.32 -11.96 3.13
CA LYS A 158 16.65 -12.59 3.12
C LYS A 158 16.50 -14.11 3.16
N LEU A 159 17.07 -14.81 2.19
CA LEU A 159 16.87 -16.27 2.07
C LEU A 159 17.92 -17.09 2.81
N ARG A 160 19.19 -16.65 2.81
CA ARG A 160 20.29 -17.37 3.46
C ARG A 160 21.18 -16.41 4.23
N VAL A 161 21.86 -16.91 5.27
CA VAL A 161 22.73 -16.09 6.12
C VAL A 161 23.94 -15.59 5.34
N GLU A 162 24.48 -16.46 4.49
CA GLU A 162 25.73 -16.28 3.74
C GLU A 162 25.52 -15.66 2.35
N ASP A 163 24.32 -15.80 1.76
CA ASP A 163 24.03 -15.21 0.46
C ASP A 163 23.56 -13.76 0.65
N ASN A 164 24.25 -12.81 0.01
CA ASN A 164 23.79 -11.43 -0.16
C ASN A 164 22.62 -11.35 -1.15
N LEU A 165 21.61 -12.20 -0.98
CA LEU A 165 20.47 -12.41 -1.87
C LEU A 165 19.16 -12.22 -1.10
N ALA A 166 18.30 -11.37 -1.64
CA ALA A 166 16.93 -11.20 -1.16
C ALA A 166 15.92 -11.49 -2.26
N GLU A 167 14.86 -12.22 -1.92
CA GLU A 167 13.69 -12.31 -2.77
C GLU A 167 12.82 -11.07 -2.57
N ILE A 168 12.34 -10.49 -3.66
CA ILE A 168 11.44 -9.34 -3.63
C ILE A 168 10.06 -9.81 -4.09
N THR A 169 9.08 -9.62 -3.22
CA THR A 169 7.66 -9.89 -3.53
C THR A 169 6.81 -8.67 -3.24
N SER A 170 5.60 -8.61 -3.79
CA SER A 170 4.59 -7.63 -3.38
C SER A 170 3.30 -8.31 -2.99
N VAL A 171 2.58 -7.70 -2.04
CA VAL A 171 1.41 -8.28 -1.40
C VAL A 171 0.21 -7.39 -1.66
N TYR A 172 -0.91 -7.98 -2.06
CA TYR A 172 -2.18 -7.26 -2.19
C TYR A 172 -3.39 -8.19 -2.12
N ARG A 173 -4.57 -7.61 -2.09
CA ARG A 173 -5.87 -8.28 -2.16
C ARG A 173 -6.66 -7.64 -3.31
N PRO A 174 -7.28 -8.41 -4.20
CA PRO A 174 -8.12 -7.84 -5.26
C PRO A 174 -9.29 -7.02 -4.72
N SER A 175 -9.86 -7.44 -3.58
CA SER A 175 -10.99 -6.78 -2.92
C SER A 175 -11.18 -7.30 -1.49
N PRO A 176 -12.12 -6.74 -0.70
CA PRO A 176 -12.45 -7.25 0.63
C PRO A 176 -12.92 -8.71 0.64
N TYR A 177 -13.37 -9.24 -0.50
CA TYR A 177 -13.92 -10.59 -0.65
C TYR A 177 -12.87 -11.65 -0.97
N HIS A 178 -11.64 -11.24 -1.29
CA HIS A 178 -10.58 -12.15 -1.71
C HIS A 178 -9.44 -12.22 -0.70
N GLY A 179 -8.76 -13.36 -0.70
CA GLY A 179 -7.53 -13.58 0.06
C GLY A 179 -6.35 -12.80 -0.50
N VAL A 180 -5.24 -12.86 0.24
CA VAL A 180 -3.97 -12.24 -0.12
C VAL A 180 -3.37 -12.94 -1.34
N ILE A 181 -2.77 -12.14 -2.22
CA ILE A 181 -2.01 -12.58 -3.38
C ILE A 181 -0.59 -12.03 -3.21
N THR A 182 0.38 -12.91 -3.36
CA THR A 182 1.79 -12.59 -3.40
C THR A 182 2.28 -12.63 -4.84
N GLU A 183 2.91 -11.55 -5.29
CA GLU A 183 3.43 -11.37 -6.63
C GLU A 183 4.95 -11.38 -6.61
N ASN A 184 5.57 -12.13 -7.53
CA ASN A 184 7.01 -12.07 -7.71
C ASN A 184 7.41 -10.71 -8.31
N ARG A 185 8.27 -9.97 -7.59
CA ARG A 185 8.83 -8.69 -8.03
C ARG A 185 10.29 -8.80 -8.44
N GLY A 186 10.93 -9.95 -8.24
CA GLY A 186 12.28 -10.26 -8.66
C GLY A 186 13.16 -10.62 -7.47
N ASN A 187 14.44 -10.32 -7.59
CA ASN A 187 15.41 -10.50 -6.52
C ASN A 187 16.39 -9.33 -6.45
N TRP A 188 17.14 -9.28 -5.36
CA TRP A 188 18.23 -8.35 -5.16
C TRP A 188 19.49 -9.11 -4.77
N THR A 189 20.62 -8.68 -5.33
CA THR A 189 21.95 -9.18 -4.97
C THR A 189 22.90 -8.02 -4.72
N MET A 190 23.80 -8.11 -3.75
CA MET A 190 24.75 -7.02 -3.44
C MET A 190 25.58 -6.56 -4.65
N ASP A 191 26.05 -7.48 -5.50
CA ASP A 191 26.85 -7.11 -6.68
C ASP A 191 26.01 -6.66 -7.89
N GLY A 192 24.74 -7.04 -7.93
CA GLY A 192 23.88 -6.93 -9.11
C GLY A 192 22.66 -6.02 -8.95
N GLY A 193 22.45 -5.46 -7.77
CA GLY A 193 21.29 -4.64 -7.42
C GLY A 193 19.95 -5.36 -7.58
N VAL A 194 18.89 -4.57 -7.77
CA VAL A 194 17.53 -5.09 -8.00
C VAL A 194 17.38 -5.60 -9.43
N ARG A 195 17.03 -6.88 -9.57
CA ARG A 195 16.60 -7.48 -10.84
C ARG A 195 15.10 -7.69 -10.81
N ALA A 196 14.37 -6.69 -11.28
CA ALA A 196 12.91 -6.71 -11.27
C ALA A 196 12.35 -7.70 -12.30
N ALA A 197 11.35 -8.49 -11.90
CA ALA A 197 10.64 -9.40 -12.82
C ALA A 197 9.93 -8.65 -13.97
N ASN A 198 9.46 -7.43 -13.69
CA ASN A 198 9.01 -6.44 -14.67
C ASN A 198 8.88 -5.07 -13.99
N LEU A 199 8.83 -4.00 -14.79
CA LEU A 199 8.69 -2.61 -14.32
C LEU A 199 7.26 -2.07 -14.51
N HIS A 200 6.25 -2.94 -14.59
CA HIS A 200 4.87 -2.48 -14.75
C HIS A 200 4.32 -1.93 -13.42
N ALA A 201 3.63 -0.80 -13.49
CA ALA A 201 2.89 -0.23 -12.36
C ALA A 201 1.79 -1.20 -11.87
N ALA A 202 1.40 -1.09 -10.59
CA ALA A 202 0.36 -1.92 -9.98
C ALA A 202 -0.93 -1.99 -10.82
N SER A 203 -1.38 -0.86 -11.40
CA SER A 203 -2.61 -0.80 -12.23
C SER A 203 -2.57 -1.71 -13.46
N ARG A 204 -1.37 -2.01 -14.01
CA ARG A 204 -1.21 -2.96 -15.12
C ARG A 204 -1.08 -4.39 -14.63
N ARG A 205 -0.35 -4.62 -13.53
CA ARG A 205 -0.12 -5.95 -12.96
C ARG A 205 -1.38 -6.56 -12.34
N ARG A 206 -2.19 -5.71 -11.69
CA ARG A 206 -3.34 -6.10 -10.86
C ARG A 206 -4.68 -5.76 -11.51
N ARG A 207 -4.72 -5.79 -12.84
CA ARG A 207 -5.93 -5.49 -13.62
C ARG A 207 -7.06 -6.49 -13.34
N ASN A 208 -6.74 -7.73 -12.97
CA ASN A 208 -7.73 -8.78 -12.74
C ASN A 208 -8.30 -8.70 -11.32
N LEU A 209 -9.53 -8.22 -11.18
CA LEU A 209 -10.26 -8.07 -9.92
C LEU A 209 -11.04 -9.32 -9.49
N ARG A 210 -10.83 -10.47 -10.17
CA ARG A 210 -11.39 -11.78 -9.82
C ARG A 210 -12.90 -11.81 -9.58
N GLN A 211 -13.65 -11.15 -10.46
CA GLN A 211 -15.11 -11.04 -10.40
C GLN A 211 -15.63 -10.28 -9.16
N THR A 212 -14.81 -9.40 -8.59
CA THR A 212 -15.24 -8.50 -7.51
C THR A 212 -16.44 -7.66 -7.96
N PRO A 213 -17.51 -7.57 -7.16
CA PRO A 213 -18.65 -6.71 -7.45
C PRO A 213 -18.32 -5.26 -7.15
N LEU A 214 -18.25 -4.44 -8.20
CA LEU A 214 -18.16 -2.98 -8.10
C LEU A 214 -19.55 -2.40 -7.98
N LYS A 215 -19.77 -1.54 -6.98
CA LYS A 215 -21.01 -0.80 -6.81
C LYS A 215 -20.90 0.52 -7.55
N SER A 216 -21.92 0.82 -8.34
CA SER A 216 -22.00 2.04 -9.14
C SER A 216 -23.37 2.69 -9.01
N CYS A 217 -23.50 3.92 -9.47
CA CYS A 217 -24.78 4.61 -9.51
C CYS A 217 -24.96 5.42 -10.79
N LEU A 218 -26.14 5.26 -11.38
CA LEU A 218 -26.61 6.01 -12.54
C LEU A 218 -27.55 7.11 -12.07
N VAL A 219 -27.38 8.30 -12.66
CA VAL A 219 -28.31 9.42 -12.47
C VAL A 219 -29.33 9.41 -13.61
N MET A 220 -30.60 9.20 -13.29
CA MET A 220 -31.69 9.15 -14.25
C MET A 220 -32.77 10.14 -13.83
N THR A 221 -33.12 11.07 -14.74
CA THR A 221 -34.19 12.04 -14.53
C THR A 221 -35.53 11.54 -15.06
N ASP A 222 -35.48 10.59 -16.01
CA ASP A 222 -36.64 9.89 -16.53
C ASP A 222 -36.61 8.41 -16.09
N PRO A 223 -37.67 7.88 -15.43
CA PRO A 223 -37.75 6.47 -15.05
C PRO A 223 -37.60 5.50 -16.21
N ASP A 224 -38.00 5.88 -17.43
CA ASP A 224 -37.95 5.02 -18.61
C ASP A 224 -36.53 4.91 -19.21
N THR A 225 -35.59 5.78 -18.80
CA THR A 225 -34.18 5.71 -19.22
C THR A 225 -33.57 4.33 -18.99
N ILE A 226 -33.99 3.60 -17.96
CA ILE A 226 -33.51 2.24 -17.64
C ILE A 226 -33.70 1.26 -18.81
N ASN A 227 -34.77 1.41 -19.59
CA ASN A 227 -35.10 0.54 -20.71
C ASN A 227 -34.31 0.89 -21.99
N HIS A 228 -33.73 2.10 -22.03
CA HIS A 228 -33.14 2.71 -23.22
C HIS A 228 -31.64 3.05 -23.04
N LEU A 229 -30.92 2.29 -22.21
CA LEU A 229 -29.51 2.57 -21.92
C LEU A 229 -28.56 2.29 -23.10
N THR A 230 -28.97 1.45 -24.06
CA THR A 230 -28.09 0.96 -25.14
C THR A 230 -28.74 0.87 -26.52
N ASP A 231 -30.03 1.17 -26.67
CA ASP A 231 -30.78 1.03 -27.93
C ASP A 231 -30.78 2.31 -28.79
N TYR A 232 -30.19 3.39 -28.29
CA TYR A 232 -30.16 4.73 -28.90
C TYR A 232 -31.53 5.42 -29.00
N GLU A 233 -32.57 4.90 -28.35
CA GLU A 233 -33.85 5.57 -28.23
C GLU A 233 -33.77 6.72 -27.22
N ASN A 234 -34.57 7.77 -27.44
CA ASN A 234 -34.64 8.95 -26.57
C ASN A 234 -33.25 9.50 -26.20
N LYS A 235 -32.34 9.58 -27.19
CA LYS A 235 -30.92 9.94 -27.01
C LYS A 235 -30.67 11.28 -26.30
N HIS A 236 -31.66 12.16 -26.30
CA HIS A 236 -31.61 13.48 -25.68
C HIS A 236 -31.97 13.44 -24.18
N ILE A 237 -32.60 12.36 -23.72
CA ILE A 237 -32.95 12.12 -22.32
C ILE A 237 -31.80 11.36 -21.66
N ASP A 238 -31.33 11.88 -20.51
CA ASP A 238 -30.24 11.31 -19.71
C ASP A 238 -28.98 10.93 -20.54
N ALA A 239 -28.67 11.75 -21.53
CA ALA A 239 -27.62 11.47 -22.53
C ALA A 239 -26.25 11.14 -21.91
N VAL A 240 -25.89 11.80 -20.80
CA VAL A 240 -24.63 11.55 -20.08
C VAL A 240 -24.61 10.16 -19.45
N THR A 241 -25.74 9.71 -18.89
CA THR A 241 -25.88 8.36 -18.32
C THR A 241 -25.81 7.31 -19.42
N LYS A 242 -26.55 7.50 -20.51
CA LYS A 242 -26.53 6.59 -21.67
C LYS A 242 -25.14 6.50 -22.31
N ALA A 243 -24.41 7.62 -22.39
CA ALA A 243 -23.05 7.63 -22.90
C ALA A 243 -22.06 6.91 -21.96
N ASN A 244 -22.20 7.08 -20.64
CA ASN A 244 -21.29 6.48 -19.67
C ASN A 244 -21.58 5.00 -19.39
N TYR A 245 -22.83 4.55 -19.51
CA TYR A 245 -23.21 3.18 -19.16
C TYR A 245 -22.38 2.10 -19.90
N PRO A 246 -22.19 2.16 -21.23
CA PRO A 246 -21.30 1.23 -21.94
C PRO A 246 -19.83 1.30 -21.47
N TRP A 247 -19.33 2.50 -21.13
CA TRP A 247 -17.97 2.64 -20.59
C TRP A 247 -17.80 1.90 -19.26
N MET A 248 -18.81 1.96 -18.39
CA MET A 248 -18.79 1.24 -17.12
C MET A 248 -18.75 -0.28 -17.32
N LEU A 249 -19.52 -0.80 -18.29
CA LEU A 249 -19.48 -2.21 -18.67
C LEU A 249 -18.10 -2.61 -19.23
N HIS A 250 -17.48 -1.75 -20.06
CA HIS A 250 -16.14 -1.99 -20.58
C HIS A 250 -15.07 -1.95 -19.50
N ILE A 251 -15.16 -1.03 -18.54
CA ILE A 251 -14.24 -0.98 -17.39
C ILE A 251 -14.34 -2.29 -16.60
N ALA A 252 -15.55 -2.69 -16.21
CA ALA A 252 -15.78 -3.93 -15.47
C ALA A 252 -15.24 -5.15 -16.23
N SER A 253 -15.54 -5.26 -17.52
CA SER A 253 -15.03 -6.33 -18.39
C SER A 253 -13.50 -6.33 -18.47
N ARG A 254 -12.88 -5.16 -18.71
CA ARG A 254 -11.42 -5.01 -18.83
C ARG A 254 -10.69 -5.32 -17.53
N THR A 255 -11.32 -5.10 -16.39
CA THR A 255 -10.75 -5.42 -15.07
C THR A 255 -11.22 -6.77 -14.52
N ASN A 256 -11.91 -7.60 -15.30
CA ASN A 256 -12.49 -8.86 -14.84
C ASN A 256 -13.28 -8.71 -13.52
N ALA A 257 -14.12 -7.67 -13.45
CA ALA A 257 -15.01 -7.36 -12.34
C ALA A 257 -16.47 -7.54 -12.76
N THR A 258 -17.39 -7.58 -11.79
CA THR A 258 -18.82 -7.41 -12.03
C THR A 258 -19.23 -6.00 -11.62
N ILE A 259 -20.38 -5.51 -12.08
CA ILE A 259 -20.86 -4.17 -11.73
C ILE A 259 -22.36 -4.20 -11.42
N ASP A 260 -22.72 -3.59 -10.30
CA ASP A 260 -24.10 -3.42 -9.85
C ASP A 260 -24.45 -1.92 -9.86
N PHE A 261 -25.61 -1.57 -10.42
CA PHE A 261 -26.02 -0.19 -10.58
C PHE A 261 -27.19 0.16 -9.66
N ARG A 262 -26.98 1.14 -8.80
CA ARG A 262 -28.05 1.89 -8.14
C ARG A 262 -28.53 3.01 -9.03
N VAL A 263 -29.77 3.44 -8.84
CA VAL A 263 -30.34 4.59 -9.55
C VAL A 263 -30.64 5.71 -8.56
N THR A 264 -30.32 6.94 -8.96
CA THR A 264 -30.73 8.16 -8.27
C THR A 264 -31.18 9.19 -9.30
N ASN A 265 -31.89 10.23 -8.88
CA ASN A 265 -32.35 11.30 -9.77
C ASN A 265 -31.54 12.59 -9.65
N THR A 266 -30.45 12.62 -8.88
CA THR A 266 -29.59 13.80 -8.74
C THR A 266 -28.10 13.43 -8.70
N TRP A 267 -27.25 14.29 -9.27
CA TRP A 267 -25.79 14.18 -9.11
C TRP A 267 -25.32 14.45 -7.68
N GLY A 268 -26.13 15.16 -6.90
CA GLY A 268 -25.86 15.48 -5.51
C GLY A 268 -25.56 16.95 -5.27
N TYR A 269 -26.19 17.48 -4.22
CA TYR A 269 -26.05 18.84 -3.72
C TYR A 269 -25.53 18.80 -2.29
N ARG A 270 -24.69 19.79 -1.95
CA ARG A 270 -24.15 19.94 -0.59
C ARG A 270 -25.24 20.47 0.33
N GLN A 271 -25.43 19.80 1.45
CA GLN A 271 -26.32 20.20 2.54
C GLN A 271 -25.56 21.10 3.53
N GLU A 272 -26.29 21.83 4.39
CA GLU A 272 -25.70 22.74 5.39
C GLU A 272 -24.75 22.02 6.35
N ASN A 273 -25.06 20.76 6.69
CA ASN A 273 -24.22 19.90 7.54
C ASN A 273 -22.96 19.34 6.85
N GLY A 274 -22.68 19.73 5.60
CA GLY A 274 -21.52 19.28 4.82
C GLY A 274 -21.68 17.92 4.14
N SER A 275 -22.80 17.22 4.34
CA SER A 275 -23.13 15.99 3.62
C SER A 275 -23.58 16.28 2.18
N TRP A 276 -23.48 15.28 1.32
CA TRP A 276 -23.97 15.34 -0.06
C TRP A 276 -25.15 14.39 -0.29
N THR A 277 -26.08 14.82 -1.14
CA THR A 277 -27.15 13.96 -1.66
C THR A 277 -26.73 13.26 -2.95
N GLY A 278 -27.62 12.43 -3.52
CA GLY A 278 -27.45 11.85 -4.85
C GLY A 278 -26.16 11.05 -5.04
N LEU A 279 -25.68 11.02 -6.28
CA LEU A 279 -24.46 10.29 -6.68
C LEU A 279 -23.24 10.68 -5.82
N THR A 280 -22.99 11.98 -5.65
CA THR A 280 -21.86 12.50 -4.87
C THR A 280 -21.94 12.06 -3.40
N GLY A 281 -23.15 12.05 -2.84
CA GLY A 281 -23.39 11.57 -1.48
C GLY A 281 -23.10 10.10 -1.29
N MET A 282 -23.50 9.25 -2.25
CA MET A 282 -23.22 7.82 -2.21
C MET A 282 -21.70 7.55 -2.26
N LEU A 283 -20.95 8.29 -3.07
CA LEU A 283 -19.47 8.21 -3.09
C LEU A 283 -18.87 8.68 -1.76
N GLN A 284 -19.29 9.84 -1.25
CA GLN A 284 -18.80 10.39 0.03
C GLN A 284 -18.98 9.40 1.19
N ARG A 285 -20.12 8.71 1.23
CA ARG A 285 -20.45 7.71 2.26
C ARG A 285 -19.93 6.30 1.95
N ARG A 286 -19.17 6.12 0.86
CA ARG A 286 -18.63 4.82 0.39
C ARG A 286 -19.71 3.75 0.20
N GLU A 287 -20.91 4.17 -0.22
CA GLU A 287 -22.03 3.28 -0.56
C GLU A 287 -21.85 2.66 -1.96
N ILE A 288 -21.11 3.36 -2.82
CA ILE A 288 -20.69 2.94 -4.16
C ILE A 288 -19.19 3.19 -4.33
N ASP A 289 -18.56 2.43 -5.23
CA ASP A 289 -17.11 2.47 -5.49
C ASP A 289 -16.75 3.44 -6.62
N ILE A 290 -17.64 3.62 -7.60
CA ILE A 290 -17.42 4.46 -8.78
C ILE A 290 -18.72 5.08 -9.26
N GLY A 291 -18.67 6.31 -9.80
CA GLY A 291 -19.83 6.94 -10.41
C GLY A 291 -20.13 6.38 -11.80
N GLY A 292 -21.36 5.93 -12.02
CA GLY A 292 -21.80 5.38 -13.31
C GLY A 292 -22.22 6.43 -14.32
N THR A 293 -22.46 7.66 -13.88
CA THR A 293 -22.80 8.81 -14.72
C THR A 293 -21.72 9.88 -14.62
N GLY A 294 -21.29 10.41 -15.76
CA GLY A 294 -20.31 11.50 -15.81
C GLY A 294 -20.80 12.74 -15.08
N THR A 295 -19.88 13.48 -14.46
CA THR A 295 -20.23 14.72 -13.77
C THR A 295 -19.17 15.79 -13.93
N TYR A 296 -19.58 17.05 -13.84
CA TYR A 296 -18.66 18.18 -13.94
C TYR A 296 -17.67 18.21 -12.77
N LEU A 297 -16.43 18.55 -13.08
CA LEU A 297 -15.44 18.94 -12.10
C LEU A 297 -15.78 20.35 -11.64
N ILE A 298 -16.20 20.47 -10.39
CA ILE A 298 -16.55 21.75 -9.77
C ILE A 298 -15.79 21.90 -8.46
N GLN A 299 -15.43 23.15 -8.12
CA GLN A 299 -14.62 23.46 -6.94
C GLN A 299 -15.19 22.85 -5.65
N GLN A 300 -16.52 22.84 -5.50
CA GLN A 300 -17.19 22.33 -4.31
C GLN A 300 -17.01 20.83 -4.06
N ARG A 301 -16.69 20.04 -5.11
CA ARG A 301 -16.50 18.59 -5.02
C ARG A 301 -15.03 18.18 -4.87
N ILE A 302 -14.10 19.13 -5.00
CA ILE A 302 -12.68 18.88 -4.75
C ILE A 302 -12.49 18.52 -3.28
N GLY A 303 -11.80 17.41 -3.01
CA GLY A 303 -11.62 16.86 -1.67
C GLY A 303 -12.84 16.08 -1.13
N VAL A 304 -13.89 15.91 -1.95
CA VAL A 304 -15.04 15.05 -1.63
C VAL A 304 -15.01 13.77 -2.47
N ILE A 305 -14.76 13.90 -3.78
CA ILE A 305 -14.63 12.78 -4.72
C ILE A 305 -13.43 12.99 -5.63
N ASP A 306 -12.89 11.88 -6.13
CA ASP A 306 -11.85 11.86 -7.16
C ASP A 306 -12.46 11.70 -8.55
N TYR A 307 -11.81 12.31 -9.54
CA TYR A 307 -12.28 12.32 -10.93
C TYR A 307 -11.35 11.50 -11.82
N VAL A 308 -11.96 10.67 -12.67
CA VAL A 308 -11.27 10.02 -13.79
C VAL A 308 -11.71 10.71 -15.08
N GLN A 309 -10.75 11.21 -15.85
CA GLN A 309 -11.04 11.85 -17.13
C GLN A 309 -11.37 10.80 -18.18
N LEU A 310 -12.56 10.91 -18.77
CA LEU A 310 -12.93 10.23 -20.00
C LEU A 310 -12.70 11.21 -21.16
N TYR A 311 -11.70 10.92 -21.99
CA TYR A 311 -11.44 11.71 -23.19
C TYR A 311 -12.50 11.42 -24.24
N THR A 312 -13.50 12.28 -24.34
CA THR A 312 -14.34 12.38 -25.54
C THR A 312 -13.61 13.25 -26.55
N ARG A 313 -13.25 12.69 -27.70
CA ARG A 313 -12.67 13.45 -28.80
C ARG A 313 -13.69 14.51 -29.26
N THR A 314 -13.41 15.78 -28.99
CA THR A 314 -14.15 16.88 -29.59
C THR A 314 -13.75 16.99 -31.06
N LYS A 315 -14.74 17.14 -31.94
CA LYS A 315 -14.52 17.44 -33.35
C LYS A 315 -14.10 18.89 -33.52
#